data_AF-A0A377CH01-F1
#
_entry.id   AF-A0A377CH01-F1
#
_cell.length_a   1.000
_cell.length_b   1.000
_cell.length_c   1.000
_cell.angle_alpha   90.00
_cell.angle_beta   90.00
_cell.angle_gamma   90.00
#
_symmetry.space_group_name_H-M   'P 1'
#
loop_
_entity.id
_entity.type
_entity.pdbx_description
1 polymer ?
#
loop_
_entity_poly.entity_id
_entity_poly.type
_entity_poly.pdbx_seq_one_letter_code
_entity_poly.pdbx_strand_id
1 'polypeptide(L)'
;MGENIDFRNHAVTEEIKYWARWVMEQTQCDGFRLDAVKHIPAWFYKEWIEHVQEVAPKPLFIVAEYWSHEVDKLQTYIDQVEGKTMLFDAPLQMKFHEASRMGRD
;
A
#
# COMPACT_ATOMS: atom_id res chain seq x y z
N MET A 1 19.75 0.86 6.33
CA MET A 1 20.68 0.38 5.29
C MET A 1 19.85 -0.09 4.12
N GLY A 2 20.00 0.57 2.97
CA GLY A 2 19.25 0.36 1.73
C GLY A 2 19.46 1.56 0.80
N GLU A 3 19.41 1.34 -0.50
CA GLU A 3 19.44 2.42 -1.51
C GLU A 3 18.00 2.90 -1.73
N ASN A 4 17.69 4.15 -1.35
CA ASN A 4 16.34 4.67 -1.45
C ASN A 4 16.00 5.03 -2.91
N ILE A 5 14.89 4.51 -3.41
CA ILE A 5 14.41 4.79 -4.76
C ILE A 5 13.95 6.25 -4.83
N ASP A 6 14.49 7.01 -5.79
CA ASP A 6 14.04 8.38 -6.03
C ASP A 6 12.82 8.40 -6.96
N PHE A 7 11.63 8.45 -6.36
CA PHE A 7 10.37 8.55 -7.10
C PHE A 7 10.19 9.87 -7.85
N ARG A 8 11.03 10.89 -7.65
CA ARG A 8 10.97 12.13 -8.45
C ARG A 8 11.57 11.94 -9.85
N ASN A 9 12.35 10.87 -10.05
CA ASN A 9 12.88 10.54 -11.36
C ASN A 9 11.77 9.87 -12.19
N HIS A 10 11.34 10.55 -13.25
CA HIS A 10 10.28 10.06 -14.12
C HIS A 10 10.60 8.68 -14.75
N ALA A 11 11.86 8.40 -15.07
CA ALA A 11 12.25 7.09 -15.61
C ALA A 11 11.98 5.97 -14.60
N VAL A 12 12.17 6.24 -13.30
CA VAL A 12 11.88 5.30 -12.22
C VAL A 12 10.37 5.06 -12.09
N THR A 13 9.57 6.12 -12.10
CA THR A 13 8.11 5.98 -11.96
C THR A 13 7.50 5.20 -13.13
N GLU A 14 7.98 5.44 -14.34
CA GLU A 14 7.49 4.74 -15.53
C GLU A 14 7.96 3.28 -15.58
N GLU A 15 9.18 2.99 -15.13
CA GLU A 15 9.67 1.61 -15.02
C GLU A 15 8.84 0.80 -14.02
N ILE A 16 8.48 1.38 -12.86
CA ILE A 16 7.66 0.67 -11.86
C ILE A 16 6.23 0.45 -12.37
N LYS A 17 5.66 1.38 -13.16
CA LYS A 17 4.37 1.17 -13.83
C LYS A 17 4.47 0.07 -14.90
N TYR A 18 5.56 0.06 -15.67
CA TYR A 18 5.83 -1.00 -16.65
C TYR A 18 5.92 -2.38 -15.98
N TRP A 19 6.68 -2.47 -14.90
CA TRP A 19 6.81 -3.69 -14.12
C TRP A 19 5.45 -4.19 -13.60
N ALA A 20 4.58 -3.30 -13.13
CA ALA A 20 3.25 -3.69 -12.67
C ALA A 20 2.42 -4.35 -13.79
N ARG A 21 2.42 -3.77 -15.00
CA ARG A 21 1.76 -4.36 -16.18
C ARG A 21 2.33 -5.73 -16.51
N TRP A 22 3.66 -5.85 -16.52
CA TRP A 22 4.34 -7.11 -16.78
C TRP A 22 3.98 -8.18 -15.75
N VAL A 23 4.01 -7.87 -14.44
CA VAL A 23 3.64 -8.83 -13.38
C VAL A 23 2.20 -9.31 -13.55
N MET A 24 1.26 -8.40 -13.83
CA MET A 24 -0.15 -8.76 -14.05
C MET A 24 -0.29 -9.69 -15.25
N GLU A 25 0.40 -9.41 -16.36
CA GLU A 25 0.37 -10.24 -17.56
C GLU A 25 0.96 -11.64 -17.30
N GLN A 26 2.12 -11.72 -16.62
CA GLN A 26 2.81 -12.97 -16.39
C GLN A 26 2.12 -13.88 -15.37
N THR A 27 1.53 -13.28 -14.33
CA THR A 27 1.00 -14.04 -13.18
C THR A 27 -0.51 -14.14 -13.15
N GLN A 28 -1.20 -13.26 -13.88
CA GLN A 28 -2.66 -13.12 -13.86
C GLN A 28 -3.23 -12.89 -12.46
N CYS A 29 -2.45 -12.23 -11.58
CA CYS A 29 -2.85 -11.96 -10.20
C CYS A 29 -4.11 -11.08 -10.11
N ASP A 30 -4.87 -11.25 -9.03
CA ASP A 30 -6.12 -10.53 -8.75
C ASP A 30 -5.93 -9.28 -7.88
N GLY A 31 -4.68 -8.94 -7.53
CA GLY A 31 -4.44 -7.85 -6.61
C GLY A 31 -2.99 -7.69 -6.17
N PHE A 32 -2.76 -6.68 -5.35
CA PHE A 32 -1.45 -6.32 -4.82
C PHE A 32 -1.50 -6.10 -3.31
N ARG A 33 -0.42 -6.51 -2.64
CA ARG A 33 -0.07 -6.05 -1.30
C ARG A 33 1.09 -5.07 -1.40
N LEU A 34 0.87 -3.81 -1.02
CA LEU A 34 1.89 -2.76 -1.05
C LEU A 34 2.68 -2.78 0.26
N ASP A 35 4.00 -2.86 0.15
CA ASP A 35 4.93 -2.91 1.27
C ASP A 35 5.37 -1.52 1.72
N ALA A 36 5.58 -1.34 3.03
CA ALA A 36 6.28 -0.21 3.63
C ALA A 36 5.77 1.17 3.18
N VAL A 37 4.46 1.33 2.98
CA VAL A 37 3.93 2.49 2.24
C VAL A 37 4.13 3.82 2.96
N LYS A 38 4.36 3.79 4.27
CA LYS A 38 4.70 4.97 5.07
C LYS A 38 6.03 5.63 4.68
N HIS A 39 6.88 4.93 3.93
CA HIS A 39 8.22 5.39 3.52
C HIS A 39 8.30 5.81 2.05
N ILE A 40 7.23 5.59 1.27
CA ILE A 40 7.14 5.95 -0.15
C ILE A 40 6.16 7.11 -0.29
N PRO A 41 6.37 8.07 -1.20
CA PRO A 41 5.46 9.20 -1.33
C PRO A 41 4.04 8.76 -1.67
N ALA A 42 3.05 9.23 -0.91
CA ALA A 42 1.64 8.87 -1.12
C ALA A 42 1.14 9.24 -2.53
N TRP A 43 1.62 10.36 -3.09
CA TRP A 43 1.29 10.77 -4.46
C TRP A 43 1.70 9.71 -5.49
N PHE A 44 2.84 9.04 -5.29
CA PHE A 44 3.31 8.00 -6.21
C PHE A 44 2.38 6.79 -6.15
N TYR A 45 2.01 6.34 -4.94
CA TYR A 45 1.09 5.22 -4.83
C TYR A 45 -0.30 5.53 -5.37
N LYS A 46 -0.79 6.75 -5.18
CA LYS A 46 -2.04 7.19 -5.80
C LYS A 46 -1.98 7.01 -7.33
N GLU A 47 -0.98 7.58 -7.98
CA GLU A 47 -0.80 7.47 -9.44
C GLU A 47 -0.58 6.02 -9.90
N TRP A 48 0.19 5.25 -9.14
CA TRP A 48 0.47 3.85 -9.47
C TRP A 48 -0.79 2.98 -9.34
N ILE A 49 -1.60 3.18 -8.30
CA ILE A 49 -2.88 2.48 -8.11
C ILE A 49 -3.84 2.85 -9.23
N GLU A 50 -3.96 4.13 -9.56
CA GLU A 50 -4.79 4.61 -10.68
C GLU A 50 -4.38 3.93 -11.99
N HIS A 51 -3.07 3.92 -12.28
CA HIS A 51 -2.54 3.28 -13.48
C HIS A 51 -2.86 1.78 -13.53
N VAL A 52 -2.62 1.06 -12.44
CA VAL A 52 -2.84 -0.39 -12.35
C VAL A 52 -4.32 -0.74 -12.49
N GLN A 53 -5.21 0.04 -11.87
CA GLN A 53 -6.66 -0.15 -12.01
C GLN A 53 -7.15 0.17 -13.44
N GLU A 54 -6.58 1.18 -14.10
CA GLU A 54 -6.95 1.57 -15.47
C GLU A 54 -6.58 0.49 -16.50
N VAL A 55 -5.39 -0.10 -16.38
CA VAL A 55 -4.89 -1.07 -17.36
C VAL A 55 -5.27 -2.52 -17.06
N ALA A 56 -5.78 -2.80 -15.86
CA ALA A 56 -6.20 -4.14 -15.49
C ALA A 56 -7.50 -4.53 -16.21
N PRO A 57 -7.64 -5.79 -16.67
CA PRO A 57 -8.86 -6.25 -17.33
C PRO A 57 -10.06 -6.38 -16.37
N LYS A 58 -9.81 -6.27 -15.07
CA LYS A 58 -10.80 -6.34 -13.99
C LYS A 58 -10.32 -5.52 -12.79
N PRO A 59 -11.22 -5.03 -11.92
CA PRO A 59 -10.84 -4.36 -10.70
C PRO A 59 -9.92 -5.24 -9.84
N LEU A 60 -8.82 -4.66 -9.36
CA LEU A 60 -7.84 -5.37 -8.53
C LEU A 60 -8.03 -5.04 -7.06
N PHE A 61 -7.85 -6.06 -6.21
CA PHE A 61 -7.81 -5.88 -4.77
C PHE A 61 -6.45 -5.31 -4.36
N ILE A 62 -6.43 -4.19 -3.63
CA ILE A 62 -5.19 -3.55 -3.20
C ILE A 62 -5.25 -3.25 -1.69
N VAL A 63 -4.26 -3.79 -0.97
CA VAL A 63 -4.07 -3.54 0.47
C VAL A 63 -2.63 -3.09 0.73
N ALA A 64 -2.46 -2.09 1.58
CA ALA A 64 -1.17 -1.49 1.87
C ALA A 64 -0.77 -1.63 3.34
N GLU A 65 0.51 -1.86 3.58
CA GLU A 65 1.10 -1.88 4.91
C GLU A 65 1.58 -0.48 5.31
N TYR A 66 0.73 0.23 6.04
CA TYR A 66 1.11 1.43 6.78
C TYR A 66 1.21 1.05 8.27
N TRP A 67 2.40 0.66 8.74
CA TRP A 67 2.56 0.25 10.13
C TRP A 67 2.62 1.44 11.11
N SER A 68 1.47 1.78 11.66
CA SER A 68 1.24 2.76 12.73
C SER A 68 0.08 2.31 13.61
N HIS A 69 0.20 2.47 14.93
CA HIS A 69 -0.90 2.20 15.86
C HIS A 69 -1.78 3.45 16.12
N GLU A 70 -1.41 4.59 15.56
CA GLU A 70 -2.20 5.82 15.58
C GLU A 70 -3.19 5.84 14.41
N VAL A 71 -4.49 5.82 14.71
CA VAL A 71 -5.56 5.75 13.71
C VAL A 71 -5.56 6.98 12.80
N ASP A 72 -5.28 8.17 13.35
CA ASP A 72 -5.28 9.43 12.59
C ASP A 72 -4.25 9.42 11.45
N LYS A 73 -3.10 8.75 11.64
CA LYS A 73 -2.08 8.59 10.59
C LYS A 73 -2.58 7.70 9.45
N LEU A 74 -3.34 6.65 9.77
CA LEU A 74 -3.95 5.76 8.77
C LEU A 74 -5.02 6.50 7.98
N GLN A 75 -5.89 7.25 8.66
CA GLN A 75 -6.92 8.08 8.02
C GLN A 75 -6.29 9.11 7.09
N THR A 76 -5.26 9.83 7.56
CA THR A 76 -4.53 10.80 6.75
C THR A 76 -3.96 10.17 5.49
N TYR A 77 -3.38 8.97 5.57
CA TYR A 77 -2.84 8.29 4.40
C TYR A 77 -3.95 7.86 3.42
N ILE A 78 -5.07 7.33 3.93
CA ILE A 78 -6.25 6.99 3.12
C ILE A 78 -6.73 8.22 2.34
N ASP A 79 -6.80 9.38 2.99
CA ASP A 79 -7.21 10.64 2.36
C ASP A 79 -6.20 11.08 1.27
N GLN A 80 -4.89 10.97 1.54
CA GLN A 80 -3.83 11.31 0.58
C GLN A 80 -3.89 10.49 -0.71
N VAL A 81 -4.33 9.22 -0.62
CA VAL A 81 -4.54 8.36 -1.79
C VAL A 81 -5.99 8.32 -2.25
N GLU A 82 -6.86 9.18 -1.71
CA GLU A 82 -8.28 9.31 -2.04
C GLU A 82 -9.06 7.99 -1.91
N GLY A 83 -8.78 7.21 -0.86
CA GLY A 83 -9.48 5.95 -0.59
C GLY A 83 -9.23 4.83 -1.61
N LYS A 84 -8.22 4.97 -2.49
CA LYS A 84 -7.96 3.99 -3.56
C LYS A 84 -7.31 2.68 -3.10
N THR A 85 -6.93 2.57 -1.83
CA THR A 85 -6.37 1.34 -1.24
C THR A 85 -6.97 1.07 0.13
N MET A 86 -6.98 -0.21 0.51
CA MET A 86 -7.19 -0.64 1.88
C MET A 86 -5.88 -0.58 2.67
N LEU A 87 -5.96 -0.53 4.00
CA LEU A 87 -4.82 -0.63 4.91
C LEU A 87 -4.97 -1.83 5.85
N PHE A 88 -3.84 -2.41 6.27
CA PHE A 88 -3.85 -3.32 7.41
C PHE A 88 -4.19 -2.58 8.71
N ASP A 89 -5.06 -3.15 9.52
CA ASP A 89 -5.49 -2.58 10.81
C ASP A 89 -4.47 -2.89 11.93
N ALA A 90 -3.33 -2.20 11.88
CA ALA A 90 -2.29 -2.27 12.90
C ALA A 90 -2.76 -1.81 14.30
N PRO A 91 -3.63 -0.80 14.47
CA PRO A 91 -4.21 -0.47 15.76
C PRO A 91 -5.01 -1.62 16.38
N LEU A 92 -5.86 -2.30 15.60
CA LEU A 92 -6.61 -3.45 16.08
C LEU A 92 -5.70 -4.63 16.42
N GLN A 93 -4.67 -4.87 15.62
CA GLN A 93 -3.66 -5.88 15.94
C GLN A 93 -3.02 -5.62 17.32
N MET A 94 -2.69 -4.36 17.64
CA MET A 94 -2.18 -3.98 18.96
C MET A 94 -3.22 -4.21 20.07
N LYS A 95 -4.49 -3.91 19.83
CA LYS A 95 -5.56 -4.18 20.80
C LYS A 95 -5.70 -5.67 21.10
N PHE A 96 -5.61 -6.54 20.10
CA PHE A 96 -5.57 -7.99 20.33
C PHE A 96 -4.32 -8.43 21.08
N HIS A 97 -3.16 -7.83 20.79
CA HIS A 97 -1.93 -8.10 21.55
C HIS A 97 -2.08 -7.72 23.03
N GLU A 98 -2.56 -6.52 23.33
CA GLU A 98 -2.83 -6.04 24.69
C GLU A 98 -3.80 -6.99 25.42
N ALA A 99 -4.93 -7.32 24.80
CA ALA A 99 -5.94 -8.21 25.37
C ALA A 99 -5.36 -9.60 25.71
N SER A 100 -4.48 -10.15 24.86
CA SER A 100 -3.84 -11.44 25.10
C SER A 100 -2.94 -11.46 26.33
N ARG A 101 -2.40 -10.31 26.74
CA ARG A 101 -1.43 -10.16 27.83
C ARG A 101 -2.07 -9.81 29.17
N MET A 102 -3.29 -9.30 29.17
CA MET A 102 -3.99 -8.88 30.39
C MET A 102 -4.48 -10.06 31.25
N GLY A 103 -4.45 -11.29 30.72
CA GLY A 103 -4.86 -12.49 31.46
C GLY A 103 -6.35 -12.48 31.80
N ARG A 104 -6.81 -13.56 32.45
CA ARG A 104 -8.11 -13.58 33.14
C ARG A 104 -7.84 -13.15 34.58
N ASP A 105 -8.67 -12.25 35.11
CA ASP A 105 -8.81 -12.08 36.57
C ASP A 105 -9.06 -13.43 37.25
#